data_AF-A0A2V7YFF3-F1
#
_entry.id   AF-A0A2V7YFF3-F1
#
_cell.length_a   1.000
_cell.length_b   1.000
_cell.length_c   1.000
_cell.angle_alpha   90.00
_cell.angle_beta   90.00
_cell.angle_gamma   90.00
#
_symmetry.space_group_name_H-M   'P 1'
#
loop_
_entity.id
_entity.type
_entity.pdbx_description
1 polymer ?
#
loop_
_entity_poly.entity_id
_entity_poly.type
_entity_poly.pdbx_seq_one_letter_code
_entity_poly.pdbx_strand_id
1 'polypeptide(L)'
;MTLGEKLRFLRTVEGRLRGRDSEMTQQEISRAIEREVGVRISQSYLSQIERGIRPHLTNTSRMALARFFKVHPGYLVDDPEGFHTELTSDVRTLEDNLDLWLISGAEQFAGDPEVQDALLKLAKHPDTRRCMALIGAILDTPELVDRLLEVLA
;
A
#
# COMPACT_ATOMS: atom_id res chain seq x y z
N MET A 1 -4.25 10.84 4.37
CA MET A 1 -4.57 9.73 5.31
C MET A 1 -4.24 10.14 6.73
N THR A 2 -5.07 9.71 7.68
CA THR A 2 -4.78 9.82 9.11
C THR A 2 -3.72 8.80 9.53
N LEU A 3 -3.01 9.06 10.63
CA LEU A 3 -2.10 8.13 11.29
C LEU A 3 -2.79 6.79 11.57
N GLY A 4 -4.05 6.81 12.00
CA GLY A 4 -4.80 5.59 12.29
C GLY A 4 -5.06 4.74 11.05
N GLU A 5 -5.34 5.37 9.89
CA GLU A 5 -5.47 4.67 8.61
C GLU A 5 -4.13 4.10 8.15
N LYS A 6 -3.05 4.86 8.28
CA LYS A 6 -1.70 4.40 7.93
C LYS A 6 -1.28 3.19 8.77
N LEU A 7 -1.58 3.18 10.07
CA LEU A 7 -1.28 2.02 10.92
C LEU A 7 -2.07 0.77 10.50
N ARG A 8 -3.37 0.90 10.20
CA ARG A 8 -4.18 -0.22 9.68
C ARG A 8 -3.60 -0.77 8.38
N PHE A 9 -3.28 0.12 7.44
CA PHE A 9 -2.63 -0.27 6.18
C PHE A 9 -1.32 -1.03 6.41
N LEU A 10 -0.46 -0.53 7.30
CA LEU A 10 0.80 -1.21 7.64
C LEU A 10 0.57 -2.59 8.27
N ARG A 11 -0.48 -2.78 9.08
CA ARG A 11 -0.85 -4.12 9.61
C ARG A 11 -1.28 -5.07 8.50
N THR A 12 -1.97 -4.58 7.48
CA THR A 12 -2.37 -5.39 6.32
C THR A 12 -1.15 -5.82 5.50
N VAL A 13 -0.25 -4.87 5.19
CA VAL A 13 0.98 -5.14 4.43
C VAL A 13 1.88 -6.12 5.20
N GLU A 14 2.10 -5.88 6.50
CA GLU A 14 2.93 -6.76 7.33
C GLU A 14 2.36 -8.17 7.42
N GLY A 15 1.03 -8.32 7.50
CA GLY A 15 0.36 -9.62 7.45
C GLY A 15 0.67 -10.38 6.16
N ARG A 16 0.52 -9.72 5.00
CA ARG A 16 0.84 -10.30 3.69
C ARG A 16 2.30 -10.68 3.57
N LEU A 17 3.22 -9.81 4.01
CA LEU A 17 4.66 -10.09 3.98
C LEU A 17 5.05 -11.30 4.86
N ARG A 18 4.25 -11.60 5.88
CA ARG A 18 4.40 -12.79 6.75
C ARG A 18 3.64 -14.01 6.24
N GLY A 19 3.12 -13.98 5.01
CA GLY A 19 2.40 -15.08 4.38
C GLY A 19 1.02 -15.33 4.97
N ARG A 20 0.36 -14.30 5.50
CA ARG A 20 -1.02 -14.39 6.01
C ARG A 20 -2.00 -13.85 4.97
N ASP A 21 -3.14 -14.52 4.85
CA ASP A 21 -4.26 -14.07 4.01
C ASP A 21 -5.03 -12.88 4.63
N SER A 22 -4.71 -12.52 5.88
CA SER A 22 -5.42 -11.51 6.66
C SER A 22 -4.49 -10.49 7.33
N GLU A 23 -5.07 -9.33 7.65
CA GLU A 23 -4.42 -8.27 8.42
C GLU A 23 -3.98 -8.78 9.79
N MET A 24 -2.74 -8.47 10.22
CA MET A 24 -2.31 -8.79 11.58
C MET A 24 -3.13 -8.01 12.59
N THR A 25 -3.64 -8.68 13.63
CA THR A 25 -4.36 -8.01 14.72
C THR A 25 -3.44 -7.08 15.53
N GLN A 26 -4.02 -6.09 16.20
CA GLN A 26 -3.27 -5.20 17.09
C GLN A 26 -2.52 -5.96 18.21
N GLN A 27 -3.07 -7.09 18.68
CA GLN A 27 -2.42 -7.93 19.68
C GLN A 27 -1.20 -8.66 19.08
N GLU A 28 -1.30 -9.16 17.86
CA GLU A 28 -0.18 -9.79 17.17
C GLU A 28 0.95 -8.79 16.89
N ILE A 29 0.61 -7.58 16.47
CA ILE A 29 1.57 -6.48 16.28
C ILE A 29 2.24 -6.10 17.60
N SER A 30 1.46 -5.92 18.67
CA SER A 30 1.99 -5.65 20.02
C SER A 30 3.04 -6.69 20.43
N ARG A 31 2.73 -7.99 20.25
CA ARG A 31 3.66 -9.10 20.55
C ARG A 31 4.85 -9.16 19.60
N ALA A 32 4.68 -8.80 18.32
CA ALA A 32 5.74 -8.82 17.33
C ALA A 32 6.74 -7.68 17.57
N ILE A 33 6.26 -6.47 17.87
CA ILE A 33 7.10 -5.31 18.23
C ILE A 33 7.94 -5.62 19.48
N GLU A 34 7.33 -6.21 20.52
CA GLU A 34 8.09 -6.57 21.73
C GLU A 34 9.18 -7.61 21.42
N ARG A 35 8.89 -8.61 20.60
CA ARG A 35 9.85 -9.67 20.23
C ARG A 35 10.97 -9.19 19.31
N GLU A 36 10.66 -8.33 18.35
CA GLU A 36 11.60 -7.98 17.26
C GLU A 36 12.32 -6.66 17.51
N VAL A 37 11.69 -5.72 18.22
CA VAL A 37 12.22 -4.38 18.48
C VAL A 37 12.55 -4.18 19.96
N GLY A 38 12.08 -5.04 20.86
CA GLY A 38 12.36 -4.97 22.30
C GLY A 38 11.60 -3.85 23.03
N VAL A 39 10.60 -3.23 22.38
CA VAL A 39 9.81 -2.13 22.95
C VAL A 39 8.39 -2.61 23.21
N ARG A 40 7.89 -2.39 24.44
CA ARG A 40 6.49 -2.68 24.77
C ARG A 40 5.57 -1.61 24.23
N ILE A 41 4.68 -2.02 23.34
CA ILE A 41 3.54 -1.22 22.87
C ILE A 41 2.27 -2.03 23.15
N SER A 42 1.34 -1.50 23.92
CA SER A 42 0.12 -2.23 24.28
C SER A 42 -0.87 -2.27 23.12
N GLN A 43 -1.67 -3.34 23.05
CA GLN A 43 -2.79 -3.45 22.12
C GLN A 43 -3.81 -2.30 22.29
N SER A 44 -4.09 -1.91 23.54
CA SER A 44 -5.00 -0.79 23.83
C SER A 44 -4.50 0.54 23.28
N TYR A 45 -3.19 0.78 23.32
CA TYR A 45 -2.58 1.99 22.77
C TYR A 45 -2.68 2.02 21.24
N LEU A 46 -2.40 0.89 20.56
CA LEU A 46 -2.60 0.76 19.12
C LEU A 46 -4.07 1.03 18.73
N SER A 47 -5.01 0.48 19.48
CA SER A 47 -6.45 0.71 19.28
C SER A 47 -6.84 2.19 19.42
N GLN A 48 -6.30 2.88 20.41
CA GLN A 48 -6.55 4.32 20.61
C GLN A 48 -6.02 5.17 19.45
N ILE A 49 -4.86 4.81 18.88
CA ILE A 49 -4.31 5.52 17.73
C ILE A 49 -5.14 5.25 16.48
N GLU A 50 -5.46 3.99 16.20
CA GLU A 50 -6.22 3.59 15.01
C GLU A 50 -7.64 4.17 14.97
N ARG A 51 -8.23 4.43 16.14
CA ARG A 51 -9.54 5.10 16.30
C ARG A 51 -9.44 6.63 16.35
N GLY A 52 -8.24 7.20 16.31
CA GLY A 52 -8.03 8.65 16.42
C GLY A 52 -8.25 9.24 17.82
N ILE A 53 -8.50 8.42 18.85
CA ILE A 53 -8.61 8.88 20.24
C ILE A 53 -7.28 9.46 20.72
N ARG A 54 -6.17 8.91 20.24
CA ARG A 54 -4.82 9.40 20.51
C ARG A 54 -4.09 9.67 19.18
N PRO A 55 -4.29 10.85 18.58
CA PRO A 55 -3.81 11.16 17.23
C PRO A 55 -2.28 11.36 17.15
N HIS A 56 -1.58 11.36 18.29
CA HIS A 56 -0.14 11.60 18.34
C HIS A 56 0.61 10.48 19.07
N LEU A 57 1.71 10.05 18.46
CA LEU A 57 2.65 9.09 19.03
C LEU A 57 3.66 9.80 19.93
N THR A 58 4.05 9.15 21.03
CA THR A 58 5.33 9.50 21.68
C THR A 58 6.48 9.23 20.71
N ASN A 59 7.60 9.94 20.87
CA ASN A 59 8.77 9.71 20.02
C ASN A 59 9.24 8.24 20.11
N THR A 60 9.27 7.67 21.32
CA THR A 60 9.64 6.27 21.54
C THR A 60 8.75 5.30 20.76
N SER A 61 7.42 5.46 20.86
CA SER A 61 6.49 4.61 20.12
C SER A 61 6.62 4.79 18.61
N ARG A 62 6.80 6.02 18.13
CA ARG A 62 7.02 6.33 16.72
C ARG A 62 8.28 5.66 16.18
N MET A 63 9.40 5.73 16.92
CA MET A 63 10.64 5.06 16.52
C MET A 63 10.48 3.53 16.51
N ALA A 64 9.79 2.96 17.50
CA ALA A 64 9.57 1.52 17.55
C ALA A 64 8.71 1.02 16.37
N LEU A 65 7.60 1.72 16.08
CA LEU A 65 6.72 1.42 14.95
C LEU A 65 7.44 1.60 13.62
N ALA A 66 8.21 2.68 13.45
CA ALA A 66 8.99 2.94 12.24
C ALA A 66 10.01 1.83 11.98
N ARG A 67 10.74 1.38 13.02
CA ARG A 67 11.67 0.25 12.91
C ARG A 67 10.96 -1.07 12.59
N PHE A 68 9.85 -1.34 13.25
CA PHE A 68 9.08 -2.57 13.05
C PHE A 68 8.55 -2.68 11.62
N PHE A 69 7.88 -1.63 11.13
CA PHE A 69 7.30 -1.60 9.78
C PHE A 69 8.28 -1.19 8.68
N LYS A 70 9.54 -0.89 9.04
CA LYS A 70 10.60 -0.45 8.10
C LYS A 70 10.21 0.78 7.27
N VAL A 71 9.52 1.73 7.91
CA VAL A 71 9.11 3.01 7.28
C VAL A 71 9.86 4.18 7.89
N HIS A 72 9.95 5.30 7.15
CA HIS A 72 10.47 6.54 7.71
C HIS A 72 9.55 7.05 8.84
N PRO A 73 10.07 7.54 9.99
CA PRO A 73 9.23 8.05 11.07
C PRO A 73 8.25 9.16 10.69
N GLY A 74 8.59 9.95 9.67
CA GLY A 74 7.72 10.98 9.09
C GLY A 74 6.50 10.41 8.36
N TYR A 75 6.45 9.10 8.06
CA TYR A 75 5.24 8.46 7.56
C TYR A 75 4.17 8.32 8.66
N LEU A 76 4.58 8.21 9.93
CA LEU A 76 3.71 7.96 11.09
C LEU A 76 3.16 9.26 11.69
N VAL A 77 2.63 10.13 10.84
CA VAL A 77 1.86 11.33 11.18
C VAL A 77 0.68 11.45 10.22
N ASP A 78 -0.29 12.31 10.54
CA ASP A 78 -1.36 12.65 9.60
C ASP A 78 -0.78 13.32 8.36
N ASP A 79 -1.33 13.00 7.20
CA ASP A 79 -1.05 13.77 5.99
C ASP A 79 -1.67 15.17 6.12
N PRO A 80 -0.97 16.22 5.69
CA PRO A 80 -1.57 17.55 5.56
C PRO A 80 -2.80 17.52 4.66
N GLU A 81 -3.73 18.44 4.88
CA GLU A 81 -4.84 18.64 3.93
C GLU A 81 -4.28 18.97 2.54
N GLY A 82 -4.79 18.29 1.52
CA GLY A 82 -4.31 18.42 0.14
C GLY A 82 -2.96 17.75 -0.15
N PHE A 83 -2.38 17.00 0.80
CA PHE A 83 -1.17 16.23 0.53
C PHE A 83 -1.47 15.00 -0.33
N HIS A 84 -0.74 14.90 -1.43
CA HIS A 84 -0.71 13.76 -2.33
C HIS A 84 0.74 13.29 -2.48
N THR A 85 0.95 11.97 -2.49
CA THR A 85 2.28 11.36 -2.69
C THR A 85 2.80 11.55 -4.12
N GLU A 86 1.92 11.96 -5.03
CA GLU A 86 2.20 12.23 -6.44
C GLU A 86 2.20 13.74 -6.66
N LEU A 87 3.11 14.25 -7.51
CA LEU A 87 3.11 15.65 -7.96
C LEU A 87 1.78 15.95 -8.68
N THR A 88 0.83 16.51 -7.94
CA THR A 88 -0.50 16.87 -8.45
C THR A 88 -0.53 18.38 -8.69
N SER A 89 -0.69 18.75 -9.95
CA SER A 89 -1.22 20.06 -10.36
C SER A 89 -2.75 19.93 -10.31
N ASP A 90 -3.46 20.98 -9.88
CA ASP A 90 -4.92 21.03 -9.62
C ASP A 90 -5.84 20.71 -10.84
N VAL A 91 -5.29 20.21 -11.94
CA VAL A 91 -5.96 20.00 -13.24
C VAL A 91 -5.95 18.52 -13.64
N ARG A 92 -6.24 17.59 -12.73
CA ARG A 92 -6.20 16.14 -13.05
C ARG A 92 -7.49 15.40 -12.71
N THR A 93 -7.97 14.65 -13.69
CA THR A 93 -9.08 13.71 -13.57
C THR A 93 -8.58 12.39 -12.96
N LEU A 94 -9.51 11.52 -12.52
CA LEU A 94 -9.16 10.22 -11.93
C LEU A 94 -8.34 9.32 -12.89
N GLU A 95 -8.57 9.46 -14.19
CA GLU A 95 -7.83 8.75 -15.24
C GLU A 95 -6.38 9.23 -15.30
N ASP A 96 -6.15 10.56 -15.27
CA ASP A 96 -4.80 11.12 -15.25
C ASP A 96 -3.97 10.62 -14.06
N ASN A 97 -4.58 10.46 -12.87
CA ASN A 97 -3.89 9.94 -11.69
C ASN A 97 -3.49 8.47 -11.85
N LEU A 98 -4.37 7.63 -12.41
CA LEU A 98 -4.06 6.21 -12.66
C LEU A 98 -2.92 6.06 -13.67
N ASP A 99 -2.92 6.84 -14.75
CA ASP A 99 -1.89 6.79 -15.78
C ASP A 99 -0.52 7.16 -15.22
N LEU A 100 -0.46 8.21 -14.40
CA LEU A 100 0.79 8.62 -13.74
C LEU A 100 1.29 7.58 -12.76
N TRP A 101 0.38 6.98 -11.99
CA TRP A 101 0.73 5.90 -11.08
C TRP A 101 1.33 4.71 -11.83
N LEU A 102 0.75 4.33 -12.97
CA LEU A 102 1.28 3.26 -13.82
C LEU A 102 2.64 3.63 -14.44
N ILE A 103 2.84 4.88 -14.87
CA ILE A 103 4.14 5.37 -15.39
C ILE A 103 5.20 5.29 -14.29
N SER A 104 4.90 5.79 -13.09
CA SER A 104 5.84 5.74 -11.97
C SER A 104 6.12 4.29 -11.53
N GLY A 105 5.09 3.43 -11.55
CA GLY A 105 5.25 2.00 -11.32
C GLY A 105 6.21 1.38 -12.32
N ALA A 106 6.07 1.66 -13.62
CA ALA A 106 6.94 1.14 -14.66
C ALA A 106 8.42 1.49 -14.45
N GLU A 107 8.73 2.67 -13.92
CA GLU A 107 10.10 3.05 -13.57
C GLU A 107 10.69 2.18 -12.44
N GLN A 108 9.88 1.77 -11.47
CA GLN A 108 10.31 0.89 -10.37
C GLN A 108 10.63 -0.53 -10.85
N PHE A 109 10.04 -0.96 -11.98
CA PHE A 109 10.28 -2.27 -12.60
C PHE A 109 11.31 -2.23 -13.73
N ALA A 110 12.25 -1.27 -13.75
CA ALA A 110 13.30 -1.21 -14.78
C ALA A 110 14.18 -2.48 -14.89
N GLY A 111 14.20 -3.33 -13.86
CA GLY A 111 14.88 -4.64 -13.88
C GLY A 111 14.04 -5.79 -14.46
N ASP A 112 12.76 -5.54 -14.76
CA ASP A 112 11.81 -6.49 -15.37
C ASP A 112 11.17 -5.82 -16.60
N PRO A 113 11.78 -5.97 -17.79
CA PRO A 113 11.32 -5.28 -19.00
C PRO A 113 9.90 -5.65 -19.43
N GLU A 114 9.45 -6.87 -19.13
CA GLU A 114 8.12 -7.36 -19.50
C GLU A 114 7.04 -6.64 -18.69
N VAL A 115 7.23 -6.57 -17.36
CA VAL A 115 6.33 -5.85 -16.46
C VAL A 115 6.36 -4.35 -16.74
N GLN A 116 7.56 -3.78 -16.96
CA GLN A 116 7.72 -2.37 -17.30
C GLN A 116 6.95 -2.01 -18.57
N ASP A 117 7.09 -2.80 -19.64
CA ASP A 117 6.40 -2.55 -20.91
C ASP A 117 4.88 -2.70 -20.78
N ALA A 118 4.39 -3.70 -20.03
CA ALA A 118 2.97 -3.89 -19.79
C ALA A 118 2.34 -2.68 -19.06
N LEU A 119 3.01 -2.16 -18.02
CA LEU A 119 2.56 -0.97 -17.29
C LEU A 119 2.54 0.27 -18.18
N LEU A 120 3.55 0.47 -19.02
CA LEU A 120 3.59 1.59 -19.97
C LEU A 120 2.52 1.49 -21.05
N LYS A 121 2.19 0.28 -21.51
CA LYS A 121 1.09 0.06 -22.46
C LYS A 121 -0.27 0.40 -21.86
N LEU A 122 -0.49 0.02 -20.61
CA LEU A 122 -1.71 0.37 -19.87
C LEU A 122 -1.83 1.88 -19.71
N ALA A 123 -0.79 2.55 -19.23
CA ALA A 123 -0.81 4.00 -18.99
C ALA A 123 -1.01 4.86 -20.25
N LYS A 124 -0.69 4.32 -21.42
CA LYS A 124 -0.85 5.01 -22.71
C LYS A 124 -2.20 4.73 -23.38
N HIS A 125 -3.01 3.83 -22.81
CA HIS A 125 -4.29 3.49 -23.40
C HIS A 125 -5.30 4.64 -23.19
N PRO A 126 -6.10 5.03 -24.20
CA PRO A 126 -7.08 6.11 -24.05
C PRO A 126 -8.14 5.87 -22.96
N ASP A 127 -8.33 4.63 -22.55
CA ASP A 127 -9.25 4.22 -21.49
C ASP A 127 -8.56 3.21 -20.57
N THR A 128 -7.58 3.69 -19.80
CA THR A 128 -6.78 2.89 -18.86
C THR A 128 -7.65 2.19 -17.83
N ARG A 129 -8.69 2.88 -17.35
CA ARG A 129 -9.61 2.35 -16.34
C ARG A 129 -10.34 1.11 -16.84
N ARG A 130 -10.82 1.11 -18.08
CA ARG A 130 -11.47 -0.06 -18.68
C ARG A 130 -10.50 -1.22 -18.85
N CYS A 131 -9.25 -0.97 -19.22
CA CYS A 131 -8.22 -2.01 -19.29
C CYS A 131 -7.97 -2.64 -17.91
N MET A 132 -7.86 -1.83 -16.85
CA MET A 132 -7.71 -2.33 -15.48
C MET A 132 -8.92 -3.16 -15.02
N ALA A 133 -10.14 -2.70 -15.34
CA ALA A 133 -11.36 -3.44 -15.04
C ALA A 133 -11.42 -4.78 -15.80
N LEU A 134 -10.97 -4.81 -17.05
CA LEU A 134 -10.87 -6.03 -17.85
C LEU A 134 -9.89 -7.03 -17.23
N ILE A 135 -8.72 -6.57 -16.76
CA ILE A 135 -7.76 -7.43 -16.05
C ILE A 135 -8.43 -8.07 -14.82
N GLY A 136 -9.16 -7.28 -14.03
CA GLY A 136 -9.94 -7.80 -12.90
C GLY A 136 -10.95 -8.88 -13.32
N ALA A 137 -11.74 -8.63 -14.37
CA ALA A 137 -12.72 -9.59 -14.88
C ALA A 137 -12.08 -10.89 -15.43
N ILE A 138 -10.89 -10.78 -16.03
CA ILE A 138 -10.12 -11.94 -16.48
C ILE A 138 -9.68 -12.78 -15.28
N LEU A 139 -9.16 -12.15 -14.23
CA LEU A 139 -8.71 -12.82 -13.00
C LEU A 139 -9.86 -13.47 -12.22
N ASP A 140 -11.07 -12.89 -12.29
CA ASP A 140 -12.28 -13.46 -11.69
C ASP A 140 -12.82 -14.68 -12.45
N THR A 141 -12.36 -14.92 -13.68
CA THR A 141 -12.81 -16.04 -14.52
C THR A 141 -11.81 -17.21 -14.41
N PRO A 142 -12.18 -18.35 -13.80
CA PRO A 142 -11.28 -19.49 -13.63
C PRO A 142 -10.72 -19.99 -14.97
N GLU A 143 -9.44 -20.36 -14.99
CA GLU A 143 -8.68 -20.86 -16.16
C GLU A 143 -8.53 -19.86 -17.33
N LEU A 144 -9.20 -18.70 -17.30
CA LEU A 144 -9.17 -17.77 -18.43
C LEU A 144 -7.78 -17.15 -18.61
N VAL A 145 -7.11 -16.84 -17.50
CA VAL A 145 -5.74 -16.32 -17.51
C VAL A 145 -4.81 -17.30 -18.23
N ASP A 146 -4.81 -18.57 -17.80
CA ASP A 146 -3.93 -19.60 -18.36
C ASP A 146 -4.18 -19.80 -19.86
N ARG A 147 -5.45 -19.87 -20.26
CA ARG A 147 -5.82 -20.00 -21.69
C ARG A 147 -5.42 -18.77 -22.51
N LEU A 148 -5.56 -17.56 -21.96
CA LEU A 148 -5.14 -16.35 -22.65
C LEU A 148 -3.61 -16.31 -22.80
N LEU A 149 -2.87 -16.73 -21.77
CA LEU A 149 -1.42 -16.82 -21.84
C LEU A 149 -0.97 -17.85 -22.89
N GLU A 150 -1.60 -19.03 -22.96
CA GLU A 150 -1.30 -20.04 -23.99
C GLU A 150 -1.51 -19.54 -25.42
N VAL A 151 -2.42 -18.58 -25.63
CA VAL A 151 -2.80 -18.06 -26.96
C VAL A 151 -2.01 -16.81 -27.32
N LEU A 152 -1.66 -15.98 -26.35
CA LEU A 152 -1.10 -14.63 -26.56
C LEU A 152 0.39 -14.51 -26.26
N ALA A 153 0.98 -15.42 -25.49
CA ALA A 153 2.40 -15.46 -25.12
C ALA A 153 3.15 -16.57 -25.88
#